data_AF-A0A1W6CP80-F1
#
_entry.id   AF-A0A1W6CP80-F1
#
_cell.length_a   1.000
_cell.length_b   1.000
_cell.length_c   1.000
_cell.angle_alpha   90.00
_cell.angle_beta   90.00
_cell.angle_gamma   90.00
#
_symmetry.space_group_name_H-M   'P 1'
#
loop_
_entity.id
_entity.type
_entity.pdbx_description
1 polymer ?
#
loop_
_entity_poly.entity_id
_entity_poly.type
_entity_poly.pdbx_seq_one_letter_code
_entity_poly.pdbx_strand_id
1 'polypeptide(L)'
;MSTTRPTDLAGERLVRKTPNHILPLDQSDQDYIRAGLEAVQAAFGIAALPDVPIALMPGRTLMRLLVDLRAKLRPRTPEQTAAWGRLAGAILVLDTAGEFATQHSQAEARRHAAEQDDLED
;
A
#
# COMPACT_ATOMS: atom_id res chain seq x y z
N MET A 1 -15.00 2.96 24.62
CA MET A 1 -15.31 1.62 24.05
C MET A 1 -15.21 1.71 22.54
N SER A 2 -14.04 1.43 21.95
CA SER A 2 -13.88 1.39 20.49
C SER A 2 -14.39 0.06 19.98
N THR A 3 -15.56 0.06 19.37
CA THR A 3 -16.07 -1.08 18.63
C THR A 3 -15.30 -1.17 17.31
N THR A 4 -14.18 -1.89 17.33
CA THR A 4 -13.49 -2.30 16.11
C THR A 4 -14.47 -3.15 15.32
N ARG A 5 -15.12 -2.57 14.30
CA ARG A 5 -15.83 -3.34 13.28
C ARG A 5 -14.87 -4.41 12.76
N PRO A 6 -15.33 -5.63 12.44
CA PRO A 6 -14.43 -6.64 11.92
C PRO A 6 -13.71 -6.04 10.73
N THR A 7 -12.38 -5.85 10.85
CA THR A 7 -11.62 -5.43 9.70
C THR A 7 -11.83 -6.49 8.63
N ASP A 8 -12.09 -6.06 7.40
CA ASP A 8 -12.13 -6.96 6.26
C ASP A 8 -10.86 -7.84 6.28
N LEU A 9 -11.04 -9.16 6.46
CA LEU A 9 -9.95 -10.11 6.60
C LEU A 9 -9.02 -10.06 5.39
N ALA A 10 -9.55 -9.78 4.19
CA ALA A 10 -8.75 -9.60 2.99
C ALA A 10 -7.83 -8.39 3.11
N GLY A 11 -8.37 -7.25 3.56
CA GLY A 11 -7.59 -6.04 3.85
C GLY A 11 -6.50 -6.27 4.89
N GLU A 12 -6.80 -6.95 6.00
CA GLU A 12 -5.79 -7.28 7.02
C GLU A 12 -4.68 -8.19 6.49
N ARG A 13 -5.02 -9.17 5.65
CA ARG A 13 -4.03 -10.04 5.00
C ARG A 13 -3.12 -9.25 4.08
N LEU A 14 -3.67 -8.32 3.30
CA LEU A 14 -2.86 -7.42 2.46
C LEU A 14 -1.89 -6.61 3.30
N VAL A 15 -2.36 -5.94 4.36
CA VAL A 15 -1.47 -5.14 5.21
C VAL A 15 -0.35 -5.99 5.85
N ARG A 16 -0.68 -7.20 6.33
CA ARG A 16 0.33 -8.09 6.93
C ARG A 16 1.37 -8.57 5.92
N LYS A 17 0.94 -8.86 4.69
CA LYS A 17 1.81 -9.27 3.58
C LYS A 17 2.73 -8.12 3.13
N THR A 18 2.26 -6.87 3.17
CA THR A 18 3.06 -5.73 2.72
C THR A 18 4.32 -5.53 3.59
N PRO A 19 5.50 -5.31 2.97
CA PRO A 19 6.75 -5.07 3.70
C PRO A 19 6.71 -3.82 4.60
N ASN A 20 7.47 -3.86 5.70
CA ASN A 20 7.55 -2.76 6.68
C ASN A 20 8.71 -1.79 6.45
N HIS A 21 9.16 -1.67 5.22
CA HIS A 21 10.18 -0.71 4.80
C HIS A 21 9.62 0.15 3.67
N ILE A 22 10.36 1.18 3.30
CA ILE A 22 10.03 2.00 2.13
C ILE A 22 10.08 1.11 0.90
N LEU A 23 9.03 1.15 0.08
CA LEU A 23 8.97 0.41 -1.18
C LEU A 23 9.57 1.24 -2.31
N PRO A 24 10.27 0.62 -3.27
CA PRO A 24 10.85 1.31 -4.42
C PRO A 24 9.76 1.61 -5.46
N LEU A 25 8.84 2.53 -5.14
CA LEU A 25 7.81 2.99 -6.07
C LEU A 25 8.43 3.96 -7.08
N ASP A 26 8.17 3.75 -8.37
CA ASP A 26 8.54 4.75 -9.37
C ASP A 26 7.67 6.02 -9.22
N GLN A 27 8.05 7.10 -9.91
CA GLN A 27 7.34 8.36 -9.80
C GLN A 27 5.87 8.24 -10.24
N SER A 28 5.58 7.41 -11.24
CA SER A 28 4.23 7.26 -11.78
C SER A 28 3.30 6.55 -10.79
N ASP A 29 3.80 5.54 -10.08
CA ASP A 29 3.09 4.87 -9.01
C ASP A 29 2.81 5.81 -7.83
N GLN A 30 3.80 6.61 -7.45
CA GLN A 30 3.64 7.61 -6.38
C GLN A 30 2.59 8.66 -6.75
N ASP A 31 2.63 9.17 -7.98
CA ASP A 31 1.68 10.16 -8.48
C ASP A 31 0.27 9.56 -8.56
N TYR A 32 0.15 8.30 -9.00
CA TYR A 32 -1.13 7.60 -9.04
C TYR A 32 -1.76 7.45 -7.66
N ILE A 33 -0.98 7.01 -6.67
CA ILE A 33 -1.46 6.86 -5.29
C ILE A 33 -1.85 8.23 -4.72
N ARG A 34 -1.03 9.27 -4.94
CA ARG A 34 -1.32 10.64 -4.50
C ARG A 34 -2.63 11.16 -5.09
N ALA A 35 -2.79 11.06 -6.40
CA ALA A 35 -3.99 11.50 -7.09
C ALA A 35 -5.25 10.75 -6.62
N GLY A 36 -5.11 9.47 -6.27
CA GLY A 36 -6.17 8.69 -5.64
C GLY A 36 -6.59 9.24 -4.27
N LEU A 37 -5.63 9.56 -3.40
CA LEU A 37 -5.88 10.14 -2.08
C LEU A 37 -6.46 11.56 -2.18
N GLU A 38 -5.97 12.38 -3.11
CA GLU A 38 -6.51 13.71 -3.40
C GLU A 38 -7.97 13.64 -3.86
N ALA A 39 -8.29 12.72 -4.78
CA ALA A 39 -9.65 12.50 -5.24
C ALA A 39 -10.58 12.09 -4.10
N VAL A 40 -10.11 11.24 -3.17
CA VAL A 40 -10.87 10.86 -1.98
C VAL A 40 -11.09 12.04 -1.06
N GLN A 41 -10.04 12.81 -0.77
CA GLN A 41 -10.13 14.01 0.05
C GLN A 41 -11.15 15.01 -0.51
N ALA A 42 -11.11 15.28 -1.81
CA ALA A 42 -12.04 16.18 -2.47
C ALA A 42 -13.49 15.64 -2.48
N ALA A 43 -13.70 14.36 -2.83
CA ALA A 43 -15.04 13.79 -2.99
C ALA A 43 -15.76 13.52 -1.65
N PHE A 44 -15.01 13.25 -0.58
CA PHE A 44 -15.57 12.92 0.74
C PHE A 44 -15.41 14.04 1.78
N GLY A 45 -14.63 15.08 1.50
CA GLY A 45 -14.40 16.18 2.43
C GLY A 45 -13.63 15.77 3.69
N ILE A 46 -12.67 14.85 3.56
CA ILE A 46 -11.86 14.32 4.68
C ILE A 46 -10.37 14.56 4.44
N ALA A 47 -9.57 14.57 5.50
CA ALA A 47 -8.11 14.53 5.37
C ALA A 47 -7.67 13.09 5.01
N ALA A 48 -7.47 12.82 3.72
CA ALA A 48 -7.02 11.51 3.24
C ALA A 48 -5.53 11.49 2.89
N LEU A 49 -4.94 12.65 2.57
CA LEU A 49 -3.51 12.76 2.32
C LEU A 49 -2.72 12.63 3.62
N PRO A 50 -1.62 11.86 3.63
CA PRO A 50 -0.69 11.83 4.75
C PRO A 50 0.17 13.11 4.78
N ASP A 51 0.57 13.51 5.99
CA ASP A 51 1.50 14.64 6.18
C ASP A 51 2.93 14.30 5.71
N VAL A 52 3.24 13.01 5.65
CA VAL A 52 4.54 12.50 5.19
C VAL A 52 4.47 12.19 3.69
N PRO A 53 5.49 12.55 2.89
CA PRO A 53 5.55 12.17 1.48
C PRO A 53 5.42 10.65 1.28
N ILE A 54 4.63 10.25 0.28
CA ILE A 54 4.40 8.83 -0.07
C ILE A 54 5.71 8.05 -0.22
N ALA A 55 6.71 8.65 -0.87
CA ALA A 55 8.04 8.06 -1.08
C ALA A 55 8.80 7.69 0.21
N LEU A 56 8.43 8.29 1.34
CA LEU A 56 9.09 8.10 2.63
C LEU A 56 8.28 7.23 3.59
N MET A 57 7.08 6.80 3.19
CA MET A 57 6.23 5.95 4.01
C MET A 57 6.63 4.48 3.87
N PRO A 58 6.69 3.72 4.99
CA PRO A 58 6.76 2.27 4.91
C PRO A 58 5.55 1.71 4.15
N GLY A 59 5.78 0.73 3.28
CA GLY A 59 4.73 0.12 2.44
C GLY A 59 3.53 -0.35 3.27
N ARG A 60 3.78 -1.03 4.39
CA ARG A 60 2.73 -1.48 5.32
C ARG A 60 1.86 -0.34 5.86
N THR A 61 2.48 0.80 6.19
CA THR A 61 1.77 1.97 6.71
C THR A 61 0.88 2.57 5.63
N LEU A 62 1.38 2.68 4.40
CA LEU A 62 0.61 3.17 3.25
C LEU A 62 -0.54 2.20 2.89
N MET A 63 -0.28 0.88 2.89
CA MET A 63 -1.32 -0.13 2.65
C MET A 63 -2.43 -0.06 3.71
N ARG A 64 -2.05 0.10 4.99
CA ARG A 64 -3.01 0.28 6.09
C ARG A 64 -3.91 1.48 5.84
N LEU A 65 -3.34 2.63 5.48
CA LEU A 65 -4.10 3.85 5.17
C LEU A 65 -5.13 3.60 4.05
N LEU A 66 -4.69 3.03 2.92
CA LEU A 66 -5.55 2.79 1.76
C LEU A 66 -6.69 1.80 2.07
N VAL A 67 -6.37 0.69 2.74
CA VAL A 67 -7.35 -0.32 3.16
C VAL A 67 -8.36 0.27 4.14
N ASP A 68 -7.91 1.04 5.14
CA ASP A 68 -8.77 1.68 6.13
C ASP A 68 -9.74 2.67 5.47
N LEU A 69 -9.25 3.51 4.56
CA LEU A 69 -10.09 4.44 3.79
C LEU A 69 -11.15 3.66 3.01
N ARG A 70 -10.74 2.63 2.26
CA ARG A 70 -11.66 1.83 1.45
C ARG A 70 -12.72 1.12 2.30
N ALA A 71 -12.35 0.63 3.48
CA ALA A 71 -13.25 -0.07 4.40
C ALA A 71 -14.25 0.88 5.10
N LYS A 72 -13.84 2.12 5.39
CA LYS A 72 -14.67 3.11 6.12
C LYS A 72 -15.60 3.89 5.20
N LEU A 73 -15.17 4.22 3.99
CA LEU A 73 -15.93 5.07 3.07
C LEU A 73 -17.10 4.30 2.42
N ARG A 74 -18.23 4.99 2.25
CA ARG A 74 -19.43 4.48 1.58
C ARG A 74 -19.87 5.51 0.55
N PRO A 75 -19.56 5.31 -0.75
CA PRO A 75 -19.87 6.29 -1.77
C PRO A 75 -21.39 6.43 -1.95
N ARG A 76 -21.85 7.67 -2.16
CA ARG A 76 -23.27 8.02 -2.39
C ARG A 76 -23.49 8.80 -3.67
N THR A 77 -22.41 9.28 -4.29
CA THR A 77 -22.44 10.03 -5.55
C THR A 77 -21.52 9.34 -6.58
N PRO A 78 -21.68 9.66 -7.89
CA PRO A 78 -20.77 9.18 -8.92
C PRO A 78 -19.30 9.57 -8.66
N GLU A 79 -19.06 10.79 -8.17
CA GLU A 79 -17.71 11.31 -7.88
C GLU A 79 -17.07 10.52 -6.74
N GLN A 80 -17.83 10.24 -5.68
CA GLN A 80 -17.39 9.40 -4.57
C GLN A 80 -17.14 7.95 -5.02
N THR A 81 -17.96 7.42 -5.93
CA THR A 81 -17.77 6.08 -6.50
C THR A 81 -16.47 6.01 -7.29
N ALA A 82 -16.20 7.02 -8.13
CA ALA A 82 -14.97 7.11 -8.90
C ALA A 82 -13.73 7.22 -7.99
N ALA A 83 -13.77 8.09 -6.98
CA ALA A 83 -12.68 8.22 -6.00
C ALA A 83 -12.46 6.94 -5.19
N TRP A 84 -13.54 6.27 -4.76
CA TRP A 84 -13.47 4.99 -4.06
C TRP A 84 -12.92 3.87 -4.96
N GLY A 85 -13.21 3.90 -6.26
CA GLY A 85 -12.60 2.99 -7.25
C GLY A 85 -11.09 3.20 -7.39
N ARG A 86 -10.60 4.45 -7.35
CA ARG A 86 -9.15 4.76 -7.39
C ARG A 86 -8.40 4.18 -6.19
N LEU A 87 -9.02 4.09 -5.02
CA LEU A 87 -8.41 3.40 -3.87
C LEU A 87 -8.11 1.92 -4.16
N ALA A 88 -8.99 1.23 -4.91
CA ALA A 88 -8.73 -0.14 -5.30
C ALA A 88 -7.51 -0.25 -6.22
N GLY A 89 -7.36 0.67 -7.18
CA GLY A 89 -6.17 0.76 -8.03
C GLY A 89 -4.89 1.03 -7.22
N ALA A 90 -4.94 1.97 -6.27
CA ALA A 90 -3.78 2.31 -5.44
C ALA A 90 -3.33 1.12 -4.56
N ILE A 91 -4.29 0.35 -4.04
CA ILE A 91 -4.01 -0.90 -3.31
C ILE A 91 -3.30 -1.91 -4.21
N LEU A 92 -3.76 -2.09 -5.45
CA LEU A 92 -3.16 -3.04 -6.41
C LEU A 92 -1.74 -2.64 -6.81
N VAL A 93 -1.50 -1.35 -7.08
CA VAL A 93 -0.15 -0.81 -7.33
C VAL A 93 0.79 -1.16 -6.17
N LEU A 94 0.34 -0.88 -4.94
CA LEU A 94 1.17 -1.10 -3.76
C LEU A 94 1.41 -2.58 -3.45
N ASP A 95 0.41 -3.44 -3.66
CA ASP A 95 0.58 -4.89 -3.50
C ASP A 95 1.59 -5.44 -4.51
N THR A 96 1.50 -4.99 -5.78
CA THR A 96 2.43 -5.38 -6.85
C THR A 96 3.86 -4.94 -6.53
N ALA A 97 4.06 -3.70 -6.11
CA ALA A 97 5.38 -3.21 -5.69
C ALA A 97 5.94 -3.99 -4.47
N GLY A 98 5.07 -4.36 -3.52
CA GLY A 98 5.43 -5.18 -2.37
C GLY A 98 5.86 -6.60 -2.76
N GLU A 99 5.19 -7.21 -3.74
CA GLU A 99 5.56 -8.52 -4.29
C GLU A 99 6.94 -8.47 -4.96
N PHE A 100 7.20 -7.49 -5.83
CA PHE A 100 8.50 -7.35 -6.49
C PHE A 100 9.64 -7.10 -5.49
N ALA A 101 9.42 -6.23 -4.49
CA ALA A 101 10.41 -5.99 -3.43
C ALA A 101 10.74 -7.27 -2.64
N THR A 102 9.72 -8.09 -2.34
CA THR A 102 9.91 -9.37 -1.64
C THR A 102 10.68 -10.37 -2.50
N GLN A 103 10.33 -10.50 -3.78
CA GLN A 103 11.02 -11.40 -4.71
C GLN A 103 12.48 -11.00 -4.90
N HIS A 104 12.76 -9.70 -5.00
CA HIS A 104 14.12 -9.17 -5.12
C HIS A 104 14.96 -9.53 -3.90
N SER A 105 14.45 -9.23 -2.69
CA SER A 105 15.15 -9.54 -1.44
C SER A 105 15.42 -11.04 -1.29
N GLN A 106 14.47 -11.91 -1.67
CA GLN A 106 14.67 -13.36 -1.67
C GLN A 106 15.70 -13.83 -2.70
N ALA A 107 15.78 -13.17 -3.86
CA ALA A 107 16.79 -13.47 -4.86
C ALA A 107 18.19 -13.07 -4.37
N GLU A 108 18.34 -11.91 -3.74
CA GLU A 108 19.59 -11.45 -3.14
C GLU A 108 20.07 -12.38 -2.02
N ALA A 109 19.17 -12.76 -1.10
CA ALA A 109 19.51 -13.68 -0.01
C ALA A 109 20.01 -15.04 -0.54
N ARG A 110 19.40 -15.56 -1.62
CA ARG A 110 19.85 -16.82 -2.25
C ARG A 110 21.23 -16.70 -2.91
N ARG A 111 21.55 -15.54 -3.50
CA ARG A 111 22.88 -15.30 -4.08
C ARG A 111 23.96 -15.24 -3.00
N HIS A 112 23.70 -14.50 -1.93
CA HIS A 112 24.64 -14.41 -0.81
C HIS A 112 24.88 -15.74 -0.10
N ALA A 113 23.84 -16.57 0.05
CA ALA A 113 24.01 -17.91 0.61
C ALA A 113 24.92 -18.80 -0.27
N ALA A 114 24.72 -18.77 -1.60
CA ALA A 114 25.57 -19.53 -2.52
C ALA A 114 27.04 -19.04 -2.52
N GLU A 115 27.25 -17.72 -2.46
CA GLU A 115 28.60 -17.14 -2.35
C GLU A 115 29.31 -17.52 -1.05
N GLN A 116 28.57 -17.75 0.04
CA GLN A 116 29.14 -18.17 1.32
C GLN A 116 29.53 -19.64 1.32
N ASP A 117 28.70 -20.52 0.74
CA ASP A 117 29.01 -21.95 0.61
C ASP A 117 30.28 -22.16 -0.24
N ASP A 118 30.44 -21.41 -1.34
CA ASP A 118 31.62 -21.49 -2.22
C ASP A 118 32.94 -21.01 -1.55
N LEU A 119 32.86 -20.28 -0.43
CA LEU A 119 34.03 -19.78 0.32
C LEU A 119 34.44 -20.71 1.48
N GLU A 120 33.57 -21.65 1.86
CA GLU A 120 33.82 -22.61 2.94
C GLU A 120 34.36 -23.97 2.44
N ASP A 121 34.37 -24.20 1.12
CA ASP A 121 34.99 -25.34 0.41
C ASP A 121 36.42 -25.05 -0.10
#